data_AF-A0A1E3BGW9-F1
#
_entry.id   AF-A0A1E3BGW9-F1
#
_cell.length_a   1.000
_cell.length_b   1.000
_cell.length_c   1.000
_cell.angle_alpha   90.00
_cell.angle_beta   90.00
_cell.angle_gamma   90.00
#
_symmetry.space_group_name_H-M   'P 1'
#
loop_
_entity.id
_entity.type
_entity.pdbx_description
1 polymer ?
#
loop_
_entity_poly.entity_id
_entity_poly.type
_entity_poly.pdbx_seq_one_letter_code
_entity_poly.pdbx_strand_id
1 'polypeptide(L)'
;MVVYTDGSKGKEETTAGAGCVEYWGTKRTKIFCGHTELPNQEVFDVEARAALLGLKAALTDSTAQFSTNLYICLDNLEAVQQLQGPPTGSSQLVFRRFQAVAQTWPCCPRAPGVQPGRVQVKWVPGHTGIEGNEEADKEAKLGCHAPQELSPTPASIAAAKRAARRVHWQAFTQYWSDKAPKRYKDLGIGLEKCPPELPLPHSAALLLAARHSHGDFAEYHERFEHDEALLRCSCGHRKEPSHFYYCCDGRKAAAHP
;
A
#
# COMPACT_ATOMS: atom_id res chain seq x y z
N MET A 1 7.21 21.62 -21.19
CA MET A 1 7.79 21.56 -19.84
C MET A 1 7.43 20.22 -19.22
N VAL A 2 8.36 19.58 -18.52
CA VAL A 2 8.15 18.28 -17.88
C VAL A 2 8.67 18.36 -16.44
N VAL A 3 7.84 17.95 -15.49
CA VAL A 3 8.19 17.84 -14.08
C VAL A 3 8.10 16.37 -13.70
N TYR A 4 9.14 15.84 -13.09
CA TYR A 4 9.12 14.52 -12.46
C TYR A 4 9.02 14.71 -10.95
N THR A 5 8.22 13.90 -10.30
CA THR A 5 8.01 14.00 -8.86
C THR A 5 7.95 12.62 -8.24
N ASP A 6 8.51 12.49 -7.04
CA ASP A 6 8.56 11.22 -6.33
C ASP A 6 8.39 11.44 -4.81
N GLY A 7 8.01 10.38 -4.11
CA GLY A 7 7.87 10.32 -2.66
C GLY A 7 8.70 9.18 -2.07
N SER A 8 9.56 9.52 -1.12
CA SER A 8 10.40 8.55 -0.43
C SER A 8 10.00 8.43 1.04
N LYS A 9 10.27 7.25 1.62
CA LYS A 9 10.11 7.01 3.05
C LYS A 9 11.47 6.73 3.67
N GLY A 10 11.76 7.42 4.77
CA GLY A 10 12.98 7.20 5.53
C GLY A 10 13.01 5.82 6.20
N LYS A 11 14.21 5.43 6.65
CA LYS A 11 14.41 4.17 7.39
C LYS A 11 13.62 4.15 8.70
N GLU A 12 13.54 5.30 9.35
CA GLU A 12 12.61 5.54 10.45
C GLU A 12 11.26 5.81 9.80
N GLU A 13 10.29 4.90 9.92
CA GLU A 13 8.99 4.97 9.22
C GLU A 13 8.14 6.22 9.53
N THR A 14 8.65 7.11 10.37
CA THR A 14 8.11 8.41 10.75
C THR A 14 8.58 9.54 9.84
N THR A 15 9.67 9.37 9.09
CA THR A 15 10.18 10.38 8.16
C THR A 15 9.81 10.00 6.73
N ALA A 16 9.39 11.00 5.96
CA ALA A 16 9.12 10.85 4.54
C ALA A 16 9.48 12.15 3.83
N GLY A 17 9.80 12.06 2.55
CA GLY A 17 10.34 13.18 1.78
C GLY A 17 9.70 13.23 0.40
N ALA A 18 9.23 14.42 0.02
CA ALA A 18 8.77 14.69 -1.34
C ALA A 18 9.90 15.31 -2.15
N GLY A 19 10.06 14.87 -3.40
CA GLY A 19 11.06 15.37 -4.33
C GLY A 19 10.44 15.72 -5.67
N CYS A 20 10.98 16.75 -6.33
CA CYS A 20 10.59 17.10 -7.69
C CYS A 20 11.77 17.70 -8.46
N VAL A 21 11.79 17.44 -9.77
CA VAL A 21 12.73 18.03 -10.71
C VAL A 21 12.00 18.47 -11.96
N GLU A 22 12.42 19.60 -12.51
CA GLU A 22 11.79 20.22 -13.68
C GLU A 22 12.77 20.37 -14.82
N TYR A 23 12.28 20.03 -16.02
CA TYR A 23 13.01 20.08 -17.27
C TYR A 23 12.27 20.91 -18.31
N TRP A 24 13.04 21.73 -19.03
CA TRP A 24 12.55 22.56 -20.12
C TRP A 24 13.35 22.38 -21.42
N GLY A 25 12.67 22.60 -22.54
CA GLY A 25 13.24 22.54 -23.89
C GLY A 25 13.46 21.13 -24.43
N THR A 26 13.83 21.06 -25.71
CA THR A 26 14.10 19.80 -26.43
C THR A 26 15.36 19.08 -25.93
N LYS A 27 16.30 19.85 -25.40
CA LYS A 27 17.54 19.33 -24.77
C LYS A 27 17.33 18.84 -23.34
N ARG A 28 16.10 18.91 -22.80
CA ARG A 28 15.79 18.56 -21.40
C ARG A 28 16.77 19.23 -20.44
N THR A 29 16.86 20.56 -20.51
CA THR A 29 17.68 21.31 -19.55
C THR A 29 16.97 21.30 -18.22
N LYS A 30 17.65 20.84 -17.17
CA LYS A 30 17.14 20.92 -15.80
C LYS A 30 17.10 22.38 -15.36
N ILE A 31 15.93 22.83 -14.91
CA ILE A 31 15.70 24.23 -14.53
C ILE A 31 15.36 24.40 -13.05
N PHE A 32 14.85 23.33 -12.40
CA PHE A 32 14.53 23.36 -10.98
C PHE A 32 14.70 21.98 -10.36
N CYS A 33 15.10 21.97 -9.08
CA CYS A 33 14.97 20.84 -8.18
C CYS A 33 14.45 21.33 -6.84
N GLY A 34 13.64 20.52 -6.17
CA GLY A 34 13.06 20.87 -4.89
C GLY A 34 12.68 19.65 -4.10
N HIS A 35 12.88 19.72 -2.78
CA HIS A 35 12.53 18.68 -1.84
C HIS A 35 12.00 19.27 -0.54
N THR A 36 11.22 18.48 0.19
CA THR A 36 10.67 18.88 1.49
C THR A 36 10.43 17.67 2.38
N GLU A 37 10.65 17.85 3.68
CA GLU A 37 10.36 16.83 4.69
C GLU A 37 8.87 16.82 5.03
N LEU A 38 8.31 15.63 5.12
CA LEU A 38 6.90 15.37 5.36
C LEU A 38 6.75 14.30 6.44
N PRO A 39 6.90 14.68 7.73
CA PRO A 39 6.85 13.74 8.83
C PRO A 39 5.46 13.12 8.95
N ASN A 40 5.44 11.84 9.34
CA ASN A 40 4.24 11.04 9.61
C ASN A 40 3.24 11.00 8.44
N GLN A 41 3.74 11.07 7.20
CA GLN A 41 2.96 10.86 5.99
C GLN A 41 3.29 9.50 5.38
N GLU A 42 2.34 8.92 4.65
CA GLU A 42 2.62 7.73 3.85
C GLU A 42 3.13 8.14 2.47
N VAL A 43 3.86 7.24 1.80
CA VAL A 43 4.44 7.48 0.46
C VAL A 43 3.41 8.06 -0.51
N PHE A 44 2.21 7.51 -0.54
CA PHE A 44 1.11 8.01 -1.38
C PHE A 44 0.72 9.47 -1.06
N ASP A 45 0.69 9.86 0.21
CA ASP A 45 0.38 11.25 0.61
C ASP A 45 1.53 12.21 0.23
N VAL A 46 2.76 11.70 0.28
CA VAL A 46 4.01 12.42 -0.03
C VAL A 46 4.11 12.68 -1.52
N GLU A 47 3.84 11.70 -2.37
CA GLU A 47 3.81 11.86 -3.82
C GLU A 47 2.76 12.90 -4.26
N ALA A 48 1.58 12.92 -3.64
CA ALA A 48 0.57 13.94 -3.92
C ALA A 48 1.08 15.35 -3.60
N ARG A 49 1.85 15.50 -2.51
CA ARG A 49 2.50 16.76 -2.15
C ARG A 49 3.65 17.10 -3.09
N ALA A 50 4.43 16.11 -3.52
CA ALA A 50 5.51 16.28 -4.50
C ALA A 50 4.95 16.81 -5.84
N ALA A 51 3.86 16.22 -6.33
CA ALA A 51 3.15 16.67 -7.53
C ALA A 51 2.68 18.13 -7.40
N LEU A 52 2.12 18.51 -6.24
CA LEU A 52 1.68 19.88 -5.97
C LEU A 52 2.84 20.87 -5.89
N LEU A 53 3.96 20.46 -5.26
CA LEU A 53 5.18 21.27 -5.18
C LEU A 53 5.73 21.53 -6.58
N GLY A 54 5.92 20.49 -7.37
CA GLY A 54 6.43 20.59 -8.74
C GLY A 54 5.52 21.41 -9.66
N LEU A 55 4.19 21.26 -9.55
CA LEU A 55 3.25 22.08 -10.32
C LEU A 55 3.32 23.57 -9.95
N LYS A 56 3.46 23.89 -8.65
CA LYS A 56 3.60 25.28 -8.22
C LYS A 56 4.92 25.89 -8.70
N ALA A 57 6.02 25.14 -8.61
CA ALA A 57 7.33 25.57 -9.12
C ALA A 57 7.24 25.90 -10.62
N ALA A 58 6.66 24.98 -11.40
CA ALA A 58 6.47 25.16 -12.85
C ALA A 58 5.61 26.38 -13.21
N LEU A 59 4.62 26.74 -12.38
CA LEU A 59 3.79 27.93 -12.60
C LEU A 59 4.53 29.24 -12.31
N THR A 60 5.48 29.21 -11.37
CA THR A 60 6.30 30.39 -11.01
C THR A 60 7.50 30.57 -11.93
N ASP A 61 7.88 29.55 -12.68
CA ASP A 61 9.06 29.60 -13.54
C ASP A 61 8.84 30.48 -14.78
N SER A 62 9.85 31.30 -15.10
CA SER A 62 9.80 32.21 -16.26
C SER A 62 9.64 31.47 -17.60
N THR A 63 10.06 30.21 -17.69
CA THR A 63 9.93 29.36 -18.88
C THR A 63 8.51 28.83 -19.10
N ALA A 64 7.61 29.01 -18.12
CA ALA A 64 6.20 28.72 -18.28
C ALA A 64 5.60 29.50 -19.46
N GLN A 65 5.99 30.76 -19.65
CA GLN A 65 5.45 31.59 -20.74
C GLN A 65 5.77 31.05 -22.15
N PHE A 66 6.81 30.22 -22.26
CA PHE A 66 7.24 29.59 -23.50
C PHE A 66 6.74 28.14 -23.65
N SER A 67 5.93 27.67 -22.71
CA SER A 67 5.48 26.27 -22.65
C SER A 67 3.98 26.15 -22.92
N THR A 68 3.61 25.36 -23.93
CA THR A 68 2.20 25.03 -24.19
C THR A 68 1.66 24.08 -23.12
N ASN A 69 2.18 22.85 -23.07
CA ASN A 69 1.76 21.84 -22.12
C ASN A 69 2.80 21.66 -20.99
N LEU A 70 2.28 21.39 -19.80
CA LEU A 70 3.04 20.93 -18.64
C LEU A 70 2.75 19.45 -18.44
N TYR A 71 3.78 18.61 -18.41
CA TYR A 71 3.66 17.20 -18.09
C TYR A 71 4.15 16.94 -16.67
N ILE A 72 3.31 16.33 -15.82
CA ILE A 72 3.68 15.89 -14.48
C ILE A 72 3.83 14.37 -14.54
N CYS A 73 5.04 13.87 -14.27
CA CYS A 73 5.40 12.45 -14.37
C CYS A 73 5.60 11.87 -12.96
N LEU A 74 4.98 10.73 -12.71
CA LEU A 74 4.96 10.00 -11.43
C LEU A 74 5.05 8.50 -11.71
N ASP A 75 5.61 7.72 -10.80
CA ASP A 75 5.67 6.26 -10.92
C ASP A 75 4.61 5.49 -10.13
N ASN A 76 3.86 6.18 -9.26
CA ASN A 76 2.69 5.60 -8.61
C ASN A 76 1.41 5.80 -9.43
N LEU A 77 0.90 4.68 -9.95
CA LEU A 77 -0.31 4.67 -10.75
C LEU A 77 -1.56 5.15 -9.98
N GLU A 78 -1.65 4.84 -8.68
CA GLU A 78 -2.77 5.27 -7.84
C GLU A 78 -2.77 6.79 -7.69
N ALA A 79 -1.60 7.40 -7.45
CA ALA A 79 -1.47 8.85 -7.36
C ALA A 79 -1.84 9.54 -8.69
N VAL A 80 -1.42 8.98 -9.83
CA VAL A 80 -1.79 9.47 -11.17
C VAL A 80 -3.32 9.48 -11.35
N GLN A 81 -3.99 8.38 -10.98
CA GLN A 81 -5.45 8.27 -11.07
C GLN A 81 -6.15 9.31 -10.20
N GLN A 82 -5.65 9.56 -9.00
CA GLN A 82 -6.25 10.49 -8.03
C GLN A 82 -6.03 11.96 -8.41
N LEU A 83 -4.92 12.29 -9.08
CA LEU A 83 -4.67 13.62 -9.63
C LEU A 83 -5.58 13.93 -10.83
N GLN A 84 -5.88 12.93 -11.66
CA GLN A 84 -6.73 13.09 -12.85
C GLN A 84 -8.24 12.95 -12.57
N GLY A 85 -8.60 12.13 -11.59
CA GLY A 85 -9.98 11.78 -11.26
C GLY A 85 -10.53 12.43 -9.99
N PRO A 86 -11.74 12.06 -9.55
CA PRO A 86 -12.30 12.53 -8.29
C PRO A 86 -11.50 11.97 -7.10
N PRO A 87 -10.92 12.81 -6.21
CA PRO A 87 -10.08 12.32 -5.14
C PRO A 87 -10.84 11.52 -4.08
N THR A 88 -10.35 10.33 -3.77
CA THR A 88 -10.87 9.39 -2.75
C THR A 88 -9.74 8.99 -1.79
N GLY A 89 -10.07 8.55 -0.58
CA GLY A 89 -9.04 8.07 0.37
C GLY A 89 -8.34 9.19 1.14
N SER A 90 -7.03 9.05 1.40
CA SER A 90 -6.23 10.06 2.11
C SER A 90 -5.79 11.19 1.16
N SER A 91 -5.29 12.29 1.71
CA SER A 91 -4.77 13.43 0.94
C SER A 91 -5.70 14.08 -0.09
N GLN A 92 -7.02 13.88 0.01
CA GLN A 92 -8.01 14.49 -0.89
C GLN A 92 -7.87 16.02 -1.03
N LEU A 93 -7.53 16.71 0.07
CA LEU A 93 -7.29 18.16 0.03
C LEU A 93 -6.11 18.53 -0.87
N VAL A 94 -5.03 17.73 -0.86
CA VAL A 94 -3.84 17.95 -1.68
C VAL A 94 -4.17 17.71 -3.15
N PHE A 95 -4.86 16.61 -3.48
CA PHE A 95 -5.31 16.33 -4.84
C PHE A 95 -6.25 17.42 -5.38
N ARG A 96 -7.23 17.88 -4.58
CA ARG A 96 -8.12 18.99 -4.98
C ARG A 96 -7.36 20.28 -5.20
N ARG A 97 -6.37 20.59 -4.35
CA ARG A 97 -5.49 21.75 -4.52
C ARG A 97 -4.66 21.64 -5.80
N PHE A 98 -4.09 20.47 -6.08
CA PHE A 98 -3.38 20.22 -7.33
C PHE A 98 -4.29 20.46 -8.53
N GLN A 99 -5.51 19.93 -8.53
CA GLN A 99 -6.48 20.10 -9.62
C GLN A 99 -6.85 21.56 -9.82
N ALA A 100 -7.13 22.29 -8.72
CA ALA A 100 -7.43 23.72 -8.78
C ALA A 100 -6.26 24.53 -9.35
N VAL A 101 -5.03 24.23 -8.93
CA VAL A 101 -3.82 24.87 -9.44
C VAL A 101 -3.56 24.47 -10.90
N ALA A 102 -3.83 23.24 -11.29
CA ALA A 102 -3.64 22.77 -12.67
C ALA A 102 -4.58 23.48 -13.65
N GLN A 103 -5.77 23.87 -13.19
CA GLN A 103 -6.74 24.65 -13.95
C GLN A 103 -6.28 26.09 -14.20
N THR A 104 -5.29 26.62 -13.47
CA THR A 104 -4.76 27.96 -13.73
C THR A 104 -3.68 27.98 -14.81
N TRP A 105 -3.10 26.83 -15.16
CA TRP A 105 -2.06 26.73 -16.20
C TRP A 105 -2.47 27.34 -17.55
N PRO A 106 -3.67 27.08 -18.11
CA PRO A 106 -4.09 27.73 -19.35
C PRO A 106 -4.11 29.27 -19.27
N CYS A 107 -4.27 29.84 -18.07
CA CYS A 107 -4.33 31.28 -17.83
C CYS A 107 -2.94 31.94 -17.65
N CYS A 108 -1.85 31.17 -17.62
CA CYS A 108 -0.51 31.74 -17.52
C CYS A 108 -0.21 32.67 -18.72
N PRO A 109 0.43 33.83 -18.49
CA PRO A 109 0.90 34.68 -19.57
C PRO A 109 1.76 33.90 -20.56
N ARG A 110 1.51 34.06 -21.87
CA ARG A 110 2.24 33.36 -22.93
C ARG A 110 3.02 34.34 -23.78
N ALA A 111 4.20 33.90 -24.22
CA ALA A 111 4.96 34.62 -25.23
C ALA A 111 4.20 34.63 -26.58
N PRO A 112 4.44 35.63 -27.44
CA PRO A 112 3.83 35.68 -28.77
C PRO A 112 4.03 34.38 -29.55
N GLY A 113 2.95 33.84 -30.12
CA GLY A 113 2.97 32.60 -30.90
C GLY A 113 2.85 31.31 -30.08
N VAL A 114 2.86 31.37 -28.74
CA VAL A 114 2.67 30.21 -27.88
C VAL A 114 1.20 30.07 -27.50
N GLN A 115 0.58 28.95 -27.90
CA GLN A 115 -0.80 28.66 -27.54
C GLN A 115 -0.92 28.17 -26.09
N PRO A 116 -2.00 28.54 -25.37
CA PRO A 116 -2.32 27.94 -24.08
C PRO A 116 -2.53 26.43 -24.21
N GLY A 117 -1.82 25.66 -23.39
CA GLY A 117 -2.08 24.23 -23.24
C GLY A 117 -2.63 23.89 -21.87
N ARG A 118 -2.46 22.64 -21.47
CA ARG A 118 -2.98 22.09 -20.21
C ARG A 118 -1.91 21.34 -19.43
N VAL A 119 -2.18 21.12 -18.15
CA VAL A 119 -1.42 20.16 -17.35
C VAL A 119 -1.85 18.75 -17.74
N GLN A 120 -0.89 17.86 -17.96
CA GLN A 120 -1.11 16.45 -18.24
C GLN A 120 -0.33 15.62 -17.23
N VAL A 121 -1.03 14.84 -16.44
CA VAL A 121 -0.40 13.86 -15.55
C VAL A 121 -0.10 12.59 -16.34
N LYS A 122 1.09 12.03 -16.20
CA LYS A 122 1.56 10.83 -16.89
C LYS A 122 2.18 9.87 -15.90
N TRP A 123 1.84 8.59 -16.05
CA TRP A 123 2.54 7.53 -15.35
C TRP A 123 3.85 7.21 -16.07
N VAL A 124 4.92 6.99 -15.32
CA VAL A 124 6.22 6.51 -15.79
C VAL A 124 6.65 5.30 -14.96
N PRO A 125 7.34 4.30 -15.52
CA PRO A 125 7.80 3.18 -14.72
C PRO A 125 8.96 3.58 -13.80
N GLY A 126 8.81 3.30 -12.50
CA GLY A 126 9.86 3.54 -11.50
C GLY A 126 11.06 2.59 -11.65
N HIS A 127 12.25 3.05 -11.25
CA HIS A 127 13.50 2.28 -11.23
C HIS A 127 13.92 1.65 -12.58
N THR A 128 13.57 2.31 -13.69
CA THR A 128 13.91 1.85 -15.05
C THR A 128 15.02 2.68 -15.71
N GLY A 129 15.68 3.58 -14.96
CA GLY A 129 16.73 4.44 -15.50
C GLY A 129 16.22 5.64 -16.31
N ILE A 130 14.94 6.01 -16.14
CA ILE A 130 14.43 7.27 -16.66
C ILE A 130 15.03 8.40 -15.82
N GLU A 131 15.99 9.11 -16.42
CA GLU A 131 16.80 10.15 -15.75
C GLU A 131 15.97 11.06 -14.82
N GLY A 132 14.88 11.65 -15.31
CA GLY A 132 14.06 12.54 -14.50
C GLY A 132 13.36 11.87 -13.31
N ASN A 133 12.96 10.60 -13.43
CA ASN A 133 12.37 9.85 -12.31
C ASN A 133 13.43 9.50 -11.27
N GLU A 134 14.59 9.03 -11.71
CA GLU A 134 15.71 8.70 -10.81
C GLU A 134 16.22 9.94 -10.07
N GLU A 135 16.16 11.11 -10.69
CA GLU A 135 16.48 12.37 -10.02
C GLU A 135 15.41 12.83 -9.04
N ALA A 136 14.13 12.68 -9.39
CA ALA A 136 13.05 12.94 -8.45
C ALA A 136 13.15 12.05 -7.21
N ASP A 137 13.50 10.77 -7.37
CA ASP A 137 13.77 9.83 -6.27
C ASP A 137 14.95 10.27 -5.40
N LYS A 138 16.04 10.78 -6.00
CA LYS A 138 17.16 11.36 -5.26
C LYS A 138 16.72 12.58 -4.45
N GLU A 139 15.96 13.49 -5.04
CA GLU A 139 15.42 14.65 -4.33
C GLU A 139 14.46 14.22 -3.21
N ALA A 140 13.63 13.20 -3.44
CA ALA A 140 12.71 12.70 -2.42
C ALA A 140 13.47 12.10 -1.22
N LYS A 141 14.55 11.36 -1.49
CA LYS A 141 15.46 10.84 -0.45
C LYS A 141 16.17 11.95 0.31
N LEU A 142 16.59 13.02 -0.37
CA LEU A 142 17.13 14.22 0.30
C LEU A 142 16.05 14.88 1.17
N GLY A 143 14.81 14.93 0.69
CA GLY A 143 13.65 15.43 1.43
C GLY A 143 13.41 14.71 2.76
N CYS A 144 13.71 13.40 2.85
CA CYS A 144 13.62 12.64 4.11
C CYS A 144 14.61 13.13 5.19
N HIS A 145 15.64 13.89 4.79
CA HIS A 145 16.70 14.41 5.66
C HIS A 145 16.70 15.94 5.71
N ALA A 146 15.73 16.60 5.07
CA ALA A 146 15.65 18.04 5.06
C ALA A 146 15.24 18.56 6.45
N PRO A 147 15.63 19.79 6.83
CA PRO A 147 15.20 20.38 8.09
C PRO A 147 13.68 20.49 8.14
N GLN A 148 13.11 19.99 9.25
CA GLN A 148 11.68 20.06 9.48
C GLN A 148 11.21 21.51 9.55
N GLU A 149 10.11 21.85 8.87
CA GLU A 149 9.43 23.13 9.10
C GLU A 149 8.95 23.22 10.57
N LEU A 150 9.03 24.43 11.14
CA LEU A 150 8.77 24.73 12.56
C LEU A 150 7.41 24.21 13.09
N SER A 151 6.45 23.93 12.20
CA SER A 151 5.18 23.28 12.53
C SER A 151 5.03 21.95 11.78
N PRO A 152 5.15 20.79 12.47
CA PRO A 152 4.90 19.49 11.85
C PRO A 152 3.49 19.44 11.27
N THR A 153 3.34 19.02 10.01
CA THR A 153 1.99 18.69 9.55
C THR A 153 1.44 17.50 10.34
N PRO A 154 0.14 17.52 10.71
CA PRO A 154 -0.49 16.38 11.35
C PRO A 154 -0.30 15.10 10.54
N ALA A 155 -0.20 13.96 11.23
CA ALA A 155 -0.11 12.66 10.58
C ALA A 155 -1.27 12.45 9.60
N SER A 156 -0.99 11.82 8.46
CA SER A 156 -2.04 11.51 7.51
C SER A 156 -3.01 10.48 8.10
N ILE A 157 -4.26 10.47 7.64
CA ILE A 157 -5.25 9.46 8.06
C ILE A 157 -4.73 8.04 7.76
N ALA A 158 -4.01 7.87 6.65
CA ALA A 158 -3.42 6.59 6.29
C ALA A 158 -2.32 6.17 7.27
N ALA A 159 -1.41 7.10 7.62
CA ALA A 159 -0.37 6.87 8.61
C ALA A 159 -0.95 6.52 9.98
N ALA A 160 -1.96 7.28 10.44
CA ALA A 160 -2.65 7.01 11.69
C ALA A 160 -3.32 5.62 11.70
N LYS A 161 -4.01 5.25 10.61
CA LYS A 161 -4.61 3.91 10.46
C LYS A 161 -3.55 2.81 10.46
N ARG A 162 -2.39 3.02 9.83
CA ARG A 162 -1.29 2.04 9.84
C ARG A 162 -0.67 1.90 11.23
N ALA A 163 -0.48 3.01 11.95
CA ALA A 163 -0.01 3.00 13.33
C ALA A 163 -0.98 2.24 14.25
N ALA A 164 -2.28 2.53 14.16
CA ALA A 164 -3.31 1.83 14.93
C ALA A 164 -3.32 0.31 14.65
N ARG A 165 -3.22 -0.10 13.38
CA ARG A 165 -3.12 -1.52 13.00
C ARG A 165 -1.86 -2.17 13.57
N ARG A 166 -0.72 -1.48 13.56
CA ARG A 166 0.53 -2.01 14.12
C ARG A 166 0.40 -2.29 15.61
N VAL A 167 -0.11 -1.31 16.36
CA VAL A 167 -0.35 -1.46 17.82
C VAL A 167 -1.31 -2.62 18.08
N HIS A 168 -2.41 -2.68 17.32
CA HIS A 168 -3.37 -3.77 17.42
C HIS A 168 -2.71 -5.15 17.19
N TRP A 169 -1.94 -5.30 16.11
CA TRP A 169 -1.29 -6.58 15.80
C TRP A 169 -0.20 -6.97 16.80
N GLN A 170 0.55 -5.99 17.34
CA GLN A 170 1.50 -6.25 18.41
C GLN A 170 0.80 -6.76 19.67
N ALA A 171 -0.26 -6.06 20.11
CA ALA A 171 -1.04 -6.46 21.28
C ALA A 171 -1.71 -7.83 21.07
N PHE A 172 -2.25 -8.07 19.88
CA PHE A 172 -2.88 -9.34 19.52
C PHE A 172 -1.87 -10.50 19.48
N THR A 173 -0.67 -10.27 18.97
CA THR A 173 0.41 -11.27 18.96
C THR A 173 0.81 -11.65 20.38
N GLN A 174 0.94 -10.67 21.28
CA GLN A 174 1.24 -10.92 22.69
C GLN A 174 0.10 -11.67 23.40
N TYR A 175 -1.14 -11.25 23.17
CA TYR A 175 -2.32 -11.93 23.67
C TYR A 175 -2.39 -13.39 23.22
N TRP A 176 -2.15 -13.66 21.93
CA TRP A 176 -2.16 -15.02 21.40
C TRP A 176 -1.05 -15.88 21.99
N SER A 177 0.16 -15.35 22.13
CA SER A 177 1.26 -16.09 22.79
C SER A 177 0.87 -16.54 24.21
N ASP A 178 0.20 -15.68 24.97
CA ASP A 178 -0.28 -16.00 26.32
C ASP A 178 -1.46 -16.97 26.31
N LYS A 179 -2.53 -16.64 25.57
CA LYS A 179 -3.83 -17.32 25.61
C LYS A 179 -4.04 -18.43 24.59
N ALA A 180 -3.07 -18.71 23.71
CA ALA A 180 -3.21 -19.77 22.72
C ALA A 180 -3.55 -21.11 23.41
N PRO A 181 -4.46 -21.90 22.84
CA PRO A 181 -4.77 -23.23 23.36
C PRO A 181 -3.50 -24.08 23.46
N LYS A 182 -3.40 -24.91 24.51
CA LYS A 182 -2.24 -25.79 24.75
C LYS A 182 -1.86 -26.58 23.49
N ARG A 183 -2.85 -27.17 22.82
CA ARG A 183 -2.66 -27.90 21.56
C ARG A 183 -2.01 -27.07 20.46
N TYR A 184 -2.34 -25.80 20.32
CA TYR A 184 -1.74 -24.92 19.30
C TYR A 184 -0.28 -24.64 19.64
N LYS A 185 0.02 -24.43 20.93
CA LYS A 185 1.40 -24.30 21.42
C LYS A 185 2.20 -25.58 21.16
N ASP A 186 1.64 -26.74 21.51
CA ASP A 186 2.28 -28.06 21.33
C ASP A 186 2.54 -28.38 19.84
N LEU A 187 1.65 -27.93 18.94
CA LEU A 187 1.76 -28.14 17.49
C LEU A 187 2.53 -27.04 16.74
N GLY A 188 3.03 -26.02 17.45
CA GLY A 188 3.75 -24.89 16.85
C GLY A 188 2.92 -24.03 15.90
N ILE A 189 1.59 -23.99 16.06
CA ILE A 189 0.67 -23.28 15.16
C ILE A 189 0.61 -21.79 15.58
N GLY A 190 1.22 -20.93 14.76
CA GLY A 190 1.30 -19.48 14.98
C GLY A 190 0.13 -18.68 14.38
N LEU A 191 0.20 -17.35 14.57
CA LEU A 191 -0.68 -16.38 13.89
C LEU A 191 -0.20 -16.12 12.46
N GLU A 192 -0.33 -17.13 11.61
CA GLU A 192 0.00 -17.00 10.19
C GLU A 192 -1.24 -16.60 9.40
N LYS A 193 -1.14 -15.53 8.59
CA LYS A 193 -2.25 -15.08 7.73
C LYS A 193 -2.53 -16.03 6.56
N CYS A 194 -1.49 -16.72 6.08
CA CYS A 194 -1.56 -17.63 4.96
C CYS A 194 -0.64 -18.82 5.27
N PRO A 195 -1.13 -19.85 5.97
CA PRO A 195 -0.32 -21.00 6.32
C PRO A 195 0.07 -21.78 5.06
N PRO A 196 1.26 -22.41 5.02
CA PRO A 196 1.75 -23.15 3.85
C PRO A 196 0.86 -24.34 3.46
N GLU A 197 -0.06 -24.73 4.33
CA GLU A 197 -1.04 -25.78 4.08
C GLU A 197 -2.30 -25.31 3.35
N LEU A 198 -2.55 -24.00 3.24
CA LEU A 198 -3.70 -23.43 2.53
C LEU A 198 -3.80 -23.83 1.03
N PRO A 199 -2.69 -23.92 0.25
CA PRO A 199 -2.75 -24.36 -1.15
C PRO A 199 -2.81 -25.88 -1.34
N LEU A 200 -2.83 -26.68 -0.25
CA LEU A 200 -2.76 -28.12 -0.37
C LEU A 200 -4.12 -28.74 -0.80
N PRO A 201 -4.11 -29.91 -1.47
CA PRO A 201 -5.33 -30.62 -1.89
C PRO A 201 -6.27 -30.96 -0.73
N HIS A 202 -7.51 -31.37 -1.03
CA HIS A 202 -8.55 -31.68 -0.03
C HIS A 202 -8.12 -32.61 1.12
N SER A 203 -7.22 -33.57 0.86
CA SER A 203 -6.63 -34.42 1.90
C SER A 203 -5.84 -33.64 2.96
N ALA A 204 -5.21 -32.53 2.58
CA ALA A 204 -4.55 -31.63 3.50
C ALA A 204 -5.49 -30.63 4.18
N ALA A 205 -6.65 -30.32 3.59
CA ALA A 205 -7.71 -29.60 4.30
C ALA A 205 -8.21 -30.42 5.50
N LEU A 206 -8.30 -31.76 5.38
CA LEU A 206 -8.56 -32.67 6.49
C LEU A 206 -7.43 -32.66 7.55
N LEU A 207 -6.16 -32.59 7.11
CA LEU A 207 -5.02 -32.43 8.02
C LEU A 207 -5.09 -31.10 8.78
N LEU A 208 -5.43 -30.01 8.10
CA LEU A 208 -5.62 -28.68 8.70
C LEU A 208 -6.79 -28.66 9.69
N ALA A 209 -7.93 -29.23 9.29
CA ALA A 209 -9.09 -29.38 10.15
C ALA A 209 -8.70 -30.18 11.40
N ALA A 210 -7.99 -31.30 11.25
CA ALA A 210 -7.48 -32.10 12.35
C ALA A 210 -6.48 -31.34 13.23
N ARG A 211 -5.58 -30.53 12.66
CA ARG A 211 -4.62 -29.73 13.45
C ARG A 211 -5.33 -28.65 14.27
N HIS A 212 -6.29 -27.95 13.68
CA HIS A 212 -7.06 -26.92 14.34
C HIS A 212 -8.21 -27.46 15.20
N SER A 213 -8.59 -28.73 15.04
CA SER A 213 -9.86 -29.29 15.56
C SER A 213 -11.09 -28.52 15.10
N HIS A 214 -10.97 -27.85 13.97
CA HIS A 214 -12.03 -27.05 13.35
C HIS A 214 -12.48 -27.79 12.10
N GLY A 215 -13.54 -28.57 12.24
CA GLY A 215 -14.09 -29.46 11.23
C GLY A 215 -15.22 -30.30 11.81
N ASP A 216 -15.63 -31.32 11.08
CA ASP A 216 -16.66 -32.29 11.51
C ASP A 216 -16.12 -33.25 12.59
N PHE A 217 -15.89 -32.70 13.79
CA PHE A 217 -15.41 -33.42 14.97
C PHE A 217 -16.41 -33.28 16.11
N ALA A 218 -16.56 -34.34 16.91
CA ALA A 218 -17.52 -34.37 18.01
C ALA A 218 -17.31 -33.22 19.01
N GLU A 219 -16.05 -32.97 19.40
CA GLU A 219 -15.68 -31.90 20.33
C GLU A 219 -16.05 -30.50 19.80
N TYR A 220 -15.97 -30.28 18.48
CA TYR A 220 -16.36 -29.02 17.85
C TYR A 220 -17.88 -28.82 17.93
N HIS A 221 -18.65 -29.84 17.55
CA HIS A 221 -20.11 -29.78 17.57
C HIS A 221 -20.68 -29.68 18.99
N GLU A 222 -20.08 -30.35 19.97
CA GLU A 222 -20.46 -30.23 21.38
C GLU A 222 -20.16 -28.83 21.93
N ARG A 223 -19.01 -28.23 21.57
CA ARG A 223 -18.62 -26.89 22.03
C ARG A 223 -19.57 -25.79 21.55
N PHE A 224 -20.14 -25.95 20.35
CA PHE A 224 -21.03 -24.97 19.73
C PHE A 224 -22.51 -25.39 19.71
N GLU A 225 -22.88 -26.46 20.42
CA GLU A 225 -24.27 -26.93 20.58
C GLU A 225 -24.96 -27.20 19.23
N HIS A 226 -24.30 -27.95 18.34
CA HIS A 226 -24.89 -28.38 17.07
C HIS A 226 -25.69 -29.67 17.24
N ASP A 227 -27.01 -29.57 17.45
CA ASP A 227 -27.90 -30.70 17.78
C ASP A 227 -28.03 -31.78 16.69
N GLU A 228 -27.97 -31.40 15.41
CA GLU A 228 -28.11 -32.34 14.29
C GLU A 228 -26.79 -33.01 13.86
N ALA A 229 -25.69 -32.71 14.57
CA ALA A 229 -24.38 -33.17 14.17
C ALA A 229 -24.15 -34.65 14.53
N LEU A 230 -23.64 -35.41 13.56
CA LEU A 230 -23.21 -36.79 13.79
C LEU A 230 -21.87 -36.81 14.52
N LEU A 231 -21.89 -37.06 15.84
CA LEU A 231 -20.68 -37.12 16.68
C LEU A 231 -19.84 -38.40 16.47
N ARG A 232 -20.37 -39.38 15.76
CA ARG A 232 -19.72 -40.68 15.48
C ARG A 232 -19.55 -40.90 13.99
N CYS A 233 -18.45 -41.55 13.63
CA CYS A 233 -18.18 -42.02 12.28
C CYS A 233 -19.02 -43.28 11.97
N SER A 234 -19.19 -43.61 10.68
CA SER A 234 -19.84 -44.85 10.23
C SER A 234 -19.20 -46.12 10.82
N CYS A 235 -17.90 -46.07 11.13
CA CYS A 235 -17.17 -47.15 11.78
C CYS A 235 -17.42 -47.23 13.32
N GLY A 236 -18.40 -46.50 13.84
CA GLY A 236 -18.87 -46.54 15.24
C GLY A 236 -18.04 -45.72 16.25
N HIS A 237 -16.87 -45.24 15.86
CA HIS A 237 -15.97 -44.47 16.71
C HIS A 237 -16.35 -42.99 16.76
N ARG A 238 -15.98 -42.31 17.85
CA ARG A 238 -16.18 -40.86 18.00
C ARG A 238 -15.34 -40.11 16.96
N LYS A 239 -15.90 -39.05 16.36
CA LYS A 239 -15.18 -38.20 15.40
C LYS A 239 -14.15 -37.35 16.13
N GLU A 240 -12.98 -37.91 16.35
CA GLU A 240 -11.82 -37.19 16.91
C GLU A 240 -10.91 -36.69 15.78
N PRO A 241 -10.15 -35.60 16.00
CA PRO A 241 -9.22 -35.09 14.99
C PRO A 241 -8.20 -36.11 14.46
N SER A 242 -7.78 -37.07 15.29
CA SER A 242 -6.87 -38.15 14.90
C SER A 242 -7.59 -39.35 14.25
N HIS A 243 -8.93 -39.42 14.34
CA HIS A 243 -9.71 -40.59 13.93
C HIS A 243 -9.53 -40.90 12.44
N PHE A 244 -9.43 -39.87 11.59
CA PHE A 244 -9.25 -40.02 10.14
C PHE A 244 -8.05 -40.90 9.76
N TYR A 245 -6.92 -40.80 10.48
CA TYR A 245 -5.72 -41.61 10.20
C TYR A 245 -5.92 -43.10 10.48
N TYR A 246 -6.86 -43.44 11.37
CA TYR A 246 -7.04 -44.81 11.85
C TYR A 246 -8.35 -45.46 11.39
N CYS A 247 -9.31 -44.68 10.88
CA CYS A 247 -10.61 -45.14 10.42
C CYS A 247 -10.49 -46.17 9.28
N CYS A 248 -11.08 -47.35 9.48
CA CYS A 248 -11.09 -48.43 8.50
C CYS A 248 -11.95 -48.12 7.26
N ASP A 249 -13.05 -47.39 7.43
CA ASP A 249 -13.93 -46.98 6.33
C ASP A 249 -13.35 -45.81 5.53
N GLY A 250 -12.74 -44.84 6.21
CA GLY A 250 -12.09 -43.68 5.59
C GLY A 250 -10.88 -44.05 4.72
N ARG A 251 -10.08 -45.06 5.12
CA ARG A 251 -8.96 -45.55 4.30
C ARG A 251 -9.41 -46.22 3.00
N LYS A 252 -10.57 -46.87 2.97
CA LYS A 252 -11.14 -47.48 1.76
C LYS A 252 -11.60 -46.43 0.76
N ALA A 253 -12.18 -45.33 1.23
CA ALA A 253 -12.62 -44.21 0.38
C ALA A 253 -11.44 -43.41 -0.21
N ALA A 254 -10.30 -43.33 0.48
CA ALA A 254 -9.10 -42.64 -0.02
C ALA A 254 -8.22 -43.49 -0.95
N ALA A 255 -8.42 -44.82 -1.00
CA ALA A 255 -7.65 -45.74 -1.83
C ALA A 255 -8.16 -45.86 -3.28
N HIS A 256 -9.30 -45.22 -3.59
CA HIS A 256 -9.80 -45.08 -4.95
C HIS A 256 -9.68 -43.61 -5.38
N PRO A 257 -8.79 -43.28 -6.34
CA PRO A 257 -8.65 -41.93 -6.87
C PRO A 257 -9.89 -41.50 -7.68
#